data_AF-A0A413QZ79-F1
#
_entry.id   AF-A0A413QZ79-F1
#
_cell.length_a   1.000
_cell.length_b   1.000
_cell.length_c   1.000
_cell.angle_alpha   90.00
_cell.angle_beta   90.00
_cell.angle_gamma   90.00
#
_symmetry.space_group_name_H-M   'P 1'
#
loop_
_entity.id
_entity.type
_entity.pdbx_description
1 polymer ?
#
loop_
_entity_poly.entity_id
_entity_poly.type
_entity_poly.pdbx_seq_one_letter_code
_entity_poly.pdbx_strand_id
1 'polypeptide(L)'
;MIVYVNNEERELHVYDRSSGVDYAKSVICSQERLDTGMMGEFILSEQEYDNWKEILQIVQESEDIRYALKDIADPDELKEYIFEDTQYLVNVRETAETERVCLKELQQALERKDKVWLRKNGFIKTIEHI
;
A
#
# COMPACT_ATOMS: atom_id res chain seq x y z
N MET A 1 -7.53 3.26 -13.50
CA MET A 1 -9.00 3.33 -13.28
C MET A 1 -9.54 4.69 -13.69
N ILE A 2 -10.68 4.71 -14.41
CA ILE A 2 -11.37 5.95 -14.81
C ILE A 2 -12.30 6.45 -13.68
N VAL A 3 -12.28 7.75 -13.41
CA VAL A 3 -13.17 8.47 -12.48
C VAL A 3 -13.68 9.75 -13.14
N TYR A 4 -14.85 10.23 -12.71
CA TYR A 4 -15.41 11.49 -13.18
C TYR A 4 -15.30 12.56 -12.09
N VAL A 5 -14.63 13.65 -12.42
CA VAL A 5 -14.48 14.82 -11.54
C VAL A 5 -15.07 16.02 -12.26
N ASN A 6 -16.15 16.60 -11.73
CA ASN A 6 -16.85 17.72 -12.38
C ASN A 6 -17.25 17.46 -13.86
N ASN A 7 -17.67 16.22 -14.18
CA ASN A 7 -17.97 15.72 -15.53
C ASN A 7 -16.76 15.61 -16.49
N GLU A 8 -15.54 15.77 -15.99
CA GLU A 8 -14.32 15.46 -16.74
C GLU A 8 -13.81 14.06 -16.39
N GLU A 9 -13.39 13.32 -17.41
CA GLU A 9 -12.76 12.03 -17.25
C GLU A 9 -11.33 12.20 -16.73
N ARG A 10 -11.00 11.52 -15.63
CA ARG A 10 -9.66 11.47 -15.05
C ARG A 10 -9.27 10.05 -14.70
N GLU A 11 -7.98 9.84 -14.49
CA GLU A 11 -7.43 8.51 -14.23
C GLU A 11 -6.68 8.45 -12.90
N LEU A 12 -6.89 7.35 -12.17
CA LEU A 12 -6.19 6.98 -10.94
C LEU A 12 -5.58 5.60 -11.12
N HIS A 13 -4.32 5.42 -10.72
CA HIS A 13 -3.57 4.17 -10.95
C HIS A 13 -2.69 3.78 -9.78
N VAL A 14 -2.56 2.48 -9.58
CA VAL A 14 -1.55 1.84 -8.72
C VAL A 14 -1.20 0.52 -9.39
N TYR A 15 0.09 0.30 -9.62
CA TYR A 15 0.59 -0.83 -10.36
C TYR A 15 1.31 -1.81 -9.45
N ASP A 16 0.91 -3.08 -9.52
CA ASP A 16 1.66 -4.19 -8.95
C ASP A 16 2.98 -4.27 -9.71
N ARG A 17 4.11 -4.20 -9.00
CA ARG A 17 5.43 -4.15 -9.64
C ARG A 17 5.89 -5.49 -10.19
N SER A 18 5.32 -6.58 -9.71
CA SER A 18 5.60 -7.94 -10.17
C SER A 18 4.82 -8.29 -11.43
N SER A 19 3.53 -7.94 -11.48
CA SER A 19 2.63 -8.32 -12.58
C SER A 19 2.33 -7.20 -13.58
N GLY A 20 2.55 -5.94 -13.20
CA GLY A 20 2.21 -4.75 -13.99
C GLY A 20 0.71 -4.43 -14.04
N VAL A 21 -0.11 -5.16 -13.27
CA VAL A 21 -1.56 -5.00 -13.25
C VAL A 21 -1.93 -3.74 -12.45
N ASP A 22 -2.80 -2.90 -13.01
CA ASP A 22 -3.42 -1.78 -12.27
C ASP A 22 -4.51 -2.32 -11.33
N TYR A 23 -4.35 -2.07 -10.03
CA TYR A 23 -5.30 -2.47 -8.99
C TYR A 23 -5.86 -1.30 -8.19
N ALA A 24 -5.72 -0.06 -8.67
CA ALA A 24 -6.29 1.14 -8.02
C ALA A 24 -7.78 0.99 -7.71
N LYS A 25 -8.55 0.36 -8.61
CA LYS A 25 -9.98 0.12 -8.41
C LYS A 25 -10.26 -0.68 -7.14
N SER A 26 -9.48 -1.73 -6.88
CA SER A 26 -9.65 -2.58 -5.69
C SER A 26 -9.35 -1.80 -4.41
N VAL A 27 -8.32 -0.95 -4.43
CA VAL A 27 -7.96 -0.08 -3.30
C VAL A 27 -9.08 0.90 -3.01
N ILE A 28 -9.57 1.62 -4.02
CA ILE A 28 -10.61 2.63 -3.82
C ILE A 28 -11.93 1.97 -3.35
N CYS A 29 -12.31 0.83 -3.94
CA CYS A 29 -13.51 0.08 -3.53
C CYS A 29 -13.43 -0.56 -2.13
N SER A 30 -12.24 -0.64 -1.53
CA SER A 30 -12.09 -1.11 -0.15
C SER A 30 -12.67 -0.12 0.87
N GLN A 31 -12.93 1.13 0.46
CA GLN A 31 -13.59 2.14 1.29
C GLN A 31 -15.09 2.20 0.96
N GLU A 32 -15.94 2.09 1.98
CA GLU A 32 -17.41 1.94 1.83
C GLU A 32 -18.14 3.14 1.20
N ARG A 33 -17.49 4.29 1.00
CA ARG A 33 -18.16 5.54 0.60
C ARG A 33 -17.57 6.11 -0.69
N LEU A 34 -18.12 5.69 -1.81
CA LEU A 34 -17.91 6.34 -3.11
C LEU A 34 -19.26 6.58 -3.76
N ASP A 35 -19.49 7.80 -4.21
CA ASP A 35 -20.67 8.09 -5.01
C ASP A 35 -20.50 7.45 -6.39
N THR A 36 -21.57 6.76 -6.82
CA THR A 36 -21.63 6.13 -8.13
C THR A 36 -22.76 6.74 -8.94
N GLY A 37 -22.47 7.03 -10.21
CA GLY A 37 -23.47 7.49 -11.16
C GLY A 37 -24.41 6.36 -11.60
N MET A 38 -25.33 6.67 -12.50
CA MET A 38 -26.42 5.76 -12.89
C MET A 38 -25.94 4.50 -13.60
N MET A 39 -24.74 4.51 -14.20
CA MET A 39 -24.14 3.37 -14.88
C MET A 39 -22.99 2.75 -14.08
N GLY A 40 -22.83 3.12 -12.80
CA GLY A 40 -21.76 2.63 -11.92
C GLY A 40 -20.42 3.34 -12.11
N GLU A 41 -20.39 4.49 -12.82
CA GLU A 41 -19.23 5.36 -12.88
C GLU A 41 -18.89 5.95 -11.51
N PHE A 42 -17.62 5.99 -11.15
CA PHE A 42 -17.18 6.64 -9.91
C PHE A 42 -17.18 8.15 -10.10
N ILE A 43 -17.93 8.84 -9.24
CA ILE A 43 -18.01 10.30 -9.24
C ILE A 43 -17.28 10.80 -8.00
N LEU A 44 -16.32 11.72 -8.21
CA LEU A 44 -15.53 12.31 -7.14
C LEU A 44 -15.58 13.84 -7.25
N SER A 45 -15.57 14.52 -6.11
CA SER A 45 -15.19 15.93 -6.05
C SER A 45 -13.67 16.11 -6.26
N GLU A 46 -13.22 17.33 -6.58
CA GLU A 46 -11.78 17.64 -6.69
C GLU A 46 -11.02 17.28 -5.41
N GLN A 47 -11.61 17.54 -4.24
CA GLN A 47 -11.00 17.22 -2.95
C GLN A 47 -10.84 15.72 -2.74
N GLU A 48 -11.85 14.93 -3.11
CA GLU A 48 -11.78 13.47 -3.02
C GLU A 48 -10.77 12.90 -4.02
N TYR A 49 -10.73 13.44 -5.25
CA TYR A 49 -9.76 13.05 -6.26
C TYR A 49 -8.32 13.30 -5.78
N ASP A 50 -8.02 14.49 -5.25
CA ASP A 50 -6.70 14.80 -4.72
C ASP A 50 -6.34 13.93 -3.52
N ASN A 51 -7.27 13.69 -2.60
CA ASN A 51 -7.07 12.79 -1.47
C ASN A 51 -6.79 11.34 -1.93
N TRP A 52 -7.53 10.84 -2.91
CA TRP A 52 -7.28 9.51 -3.47
C TRP A 52 -5.93 9.44 -4.18
N LYS A 53 -5.55 10.50 -4.91
CA LYS A 53 -4.25 10.58 -5.56
C LYS A 53 -3.11 10.49 -4.55
N GLU A 54 -3.22 11.15 -3.39
CA GLU A 54 -2.25 11.02 -2.29
C GLU A 54 -2.20 9.60 -1.72
N ILE A 55 -3.36 9.00 -1.42
CA ILE A 55 -3.45 7.64 -0.86
C ILE A 55 -2.84 6.63 -1.82
N LEU A 56 -3.20 6.68 -3.10
CA LEU A 56 -2.67 5.77 -4.11
C LEU A 56 -1.16 5.95 -4.33
N GLN A 57 -0.64 7.17 -4.20
CA GLN A 57 0.80 7.40 -4.21
C GLN A 57 1.49 6.73 -3.02
N ILE A 58 0.91 6.79 -1.82
CA ILE A 58 1.42 6.09 -0.63
C ILE A 58 1.42 4.57 -0.86
N VAL A 59 0.33 4.02 -1.42
CA VAL A 59 0.25 2.59 -1.74
C VAL A 59 1.30 2.20 -2.79
N GLN A 60 1.52 3.03 -3.81
CA GLN A 60 2.57 2.79 -4.81
C GLN A 60 3.96 2.81 -4.18
N GLU A 61 4.25 3.73 -3.25
CA GLU A 61 5.52 3.73 -2.50
C GLU A 61 5.70 2.44 -1.71
N SER A 62 4.65 1.95 -1.04
CA SER A 62 4.69 0.67 -0.31
C SER A 62 4.97 -0.51 -1.24
N GLU A 63 4.31 -0.57 -2.39
CA GLU A 63 4.52 -1.62 -3.39
C GLU A 63 5.95 -1.59 -3.95
N ASP A 64 6.50 -0.40 -4.21
CA ASP A 64 7.88 -0.23 -4.66
C ASP A 64 8.89 -0.77 -3.64
N ILE A 65 8.65 -0.51 -2.33
CA ILE A 65 9.50 -1.04 -1.25
C ILE A 65 9.33 -2.56 -1.13
N ARG A 66 8.10 -3.09 -1.13
CA ARG A 66 7.84 -4.55 -1.10
C ARG A 66 8.58 -5.25 -2.23
N TYR A 67 8.52 -4.69 -3.44
CA TYR A 67 9.20 -5.23 -4.60
C TYR A 67 10.73 -5.19 -4.46
N ALA A 68 11.29 -4.13 -3.87
CA ALA A 68 12.73 -4.06 -3.59
C ALA A 68 13.18 -5.07 -2.54
N LEU A 69 12.32 -5.40 -1.57
CA LEU A 69 12.60 -6.31 -0.47
C LEU A 69 12.29 -7.79 -0.78
N LYS A 70 11.62 -8.09 -1.90
CA LYS A 70 11.09 -9.42 -2.22
C LYS A 70 12.12 -10.56 -2.19
N ASP A 71 13.38 -10.26 -2.53
CA ASP A 71 14.47 -11.24 -2.61
C ASP A 71 15.29 -11.30 -1.31
N ILE A 72 14.99 -10.44 -0.34
CA ILE A 72 15.74 -10.26 0.90
C ILE A 72 14.92 -10.70 2.11
N ALA A 73 13.68 -10.22 2.21
CA ALA A 73 12.78 -10.50 3.31
C ALA A 73 11.90 -11.73 3.00
N ASP A 74 11.71 -12.60 4.00
CA ASP A 74 10.76 -13.70 3.87
C ASP A 74 9.33 -13.15 3.73
N PRO A 75 8.55 -13.60 2.73
CA PRO A 75 7.24 -13.04 2.45
C PRO A 75 6.21 -13.31 3.55
N ASP A 76 6.34 -14.43 4.28
CA ASP A 76 5.44 -14.74 5.39
C ASP A 76 5.73 -13.84 6.59
N GLU A 77 7.02 -13.66 6.95
CA GLU A 77 7.43 -12.76 8.04
C GLU A 77 7.02 -11.31 7.76
N LEU A 78 7.23 -10.84 6.52
CA LEU A 78 6.82 -9.50 6.11
C LEU A 78 5.30 -9.31 6.22
N LYS A 79 4.53 -10.33 5.82
CA LYS A 79 3.07 -10.28 5.89
C LYS A 79 2.58 -10.25 7.34
N GLU A 80 3.16 -11.06 8.21
CA GLU A 80 2.83 -11.08 9.65
C GLU A 80 3.16 -9.74 10.31
N TYR A 81 4.35 -9.18 10.06
CA TYR A 81 4.77 -7.90 10.61
C TYR A 81 3.83 -6.75 10.22
N ILE A 82 3.46 -6.65 8.94
CA ILE A 82 2.51 -5.61 8.49
C ILE A 82 1.12 -5.87 9.09
N PHE A 83 0.68 -7.13 9.12
CA PHE A 83 -0.64 -7.49 9.64
C PHE A 83 -0.80 -7.14 11.13
N GLU A 84 0.24 -7.32 11.94
CA GLU A 84 0.21 -6.96 13.36
C GLU A 84 -0.22 -5.50 13.57
N ASP A 85 0.34 -4.58 12.78
CA ASP A 85 0.11 -3.14 12.88
C ASP A 85 -1.13 -2.65 12.11
N THR A 86 -1.60 -3.39 11.10
CA THR A 86 -2.70 -2.92 10.23
C THR A 86 -4.05 -3.62 10.43
N GLN A 87 -4.12 -4.78 11.10
CA GLN A 87 -5.35 -5.60 11.15
C GLN A 87 -6.57 -4.91 11.78
N TYR A 88 -6.35 -3.92 12.66
CA TYR A 88 -7.42 -3.20 13.35
C TYR A 88 -7.77 -1.85 12.69
N LEU A 89 -7.04 -1.47 11.63
CA LEU A 89 -7.27 -0.23 10.92
C LEU A 89 -8.44 -0.40 9.96
N VAL A 90 -9.40 0.52 10.07
CA VAL A 90 -10.63 0.51 9.25
C VAL A 90 -10.54 1.58 8.14
N ASN A 91 -9.68 2.57 8.32
CA ASN A 91 -9.47 3.63 7.34
C ASN A 91 -8.35 3.24 6.36
N VAL A 92 -8.66 3.30 5.05
CA VAL A 92 -7.71 2.98 3.98
C VAL A 92 -6.49 3.89 4.01
N ARG A 93 -6.65 5.18 4.34
CA ARG A 93 -5.52 6.12 4.44
C ARG A 93 -4.57 5.73 5.57
N GLU A 94 -5.10 5.50 6.76
CA GLU A 94 -4.29 5.10 7.92
C GLU A 94 -3.61 3.75 7.67
N THR A 95 -4.33 2.81 7.04
CA THR A 95 -3.77 1.50 6.68
C THR A 95 -2.58 1.66 5.72
N ALA A 96 -2.75 2.44 4.65
CA ALA A 96 -1.68 2.67 3.67
C ALA A 96 -0.48 3.42 4.28
N GLU A 97 -0.74 4.41 5.13
CA GLU A 97 0.32 5.16 5.81
C GLU A 97 1.12 4.29 6.79
N THR A 98 0.44 3.51 7.62
CA THR A 98 1.05 2.58 8.58
C THR A 98 1.88 1.52 7.86
N GLU A 99 1.31 0.87 6.84
CA GLU A 99 2.03 -0.12 6.04
C GLU A 99 3.33 0.46 5.47
N ARG A 100 3.27 1.67 4.93
CA ARG A 100 4.45 2.35 4.39
C ARG A 100 5.50 2.62 5.45
N VAL A 101 5.09 2.98 6.67
CA VAL A 101 6.02 3.20 7.80
C VAL A 101 6.71 1.88 8.16
N CYS A 102 5.96 0.80 8.37
CA CYS A 102 6.50 -0.53 8.66
C CYS A 102 7.54 -0.95 7.60
N LEU A 103 7.22 -0.77 6.32
CA LEU A 103 8.12 -1.09 5.20
C LEU A 103 9.40 -0.24 5.20
N LYS A 104 9.30 1.06 5.50
CA LYS A 104 10.48 1.94 5.61
C LYS A 104 11.36 1.58 6.80
N GLU A 105 10.77 1.22 7.94
CA GLU A 105 11.53 0.77 9.11
C GLU A 105 12.28 -0.52 8.81
N LEU A 106 11.62 -1.49 8.18
CA LEU A 106 12.26 -2.72 7.73
C LEU A 106 13.39 -2.44 6.74
N GLN A 107 13.16 -1.60 5.74
CA GLN A 107 14.19 -1.22 4.76
C GLN A 107 15.43 -0.63 5.46
N GLN A 108 15.25 0.29 6.41
CA GLN A 108 16.36 0.85 7.18
C GLN A 108 17.08 -0.19 8.04
N ALA A 109 16.34 -1.12 8.67
CA ALA A 109 16.92 -2.19 9.46
C ALA A 109 17.77 -3.14 8.60
N LEU A 110 17.30 -3.45 7.39
CA LEU A 110 18.01 -4.28 6.42
C LEU A 110 19.27 -3.58 5.89
N GLU A 111 19.19 -2.29 5.54
CA GLU A 111 20.35 -1.50 5.11
C GLU A 111 21.44 -1.43 6.19
N ARG A 112 21.04 -1.31 7.46
CA ARG A 112 21.95 -1.30 8.61
C ARG A 112 22.40 -2.68 9.08
N LYS A 113 21.81 -3.75 8.51
CA LYS A 113 21.97 -5.14 8.95
C LYS A 113 21.73 -5.31 10.46
N ASP A 114 20.71 -4.63 10.99
CA ASP A 114 20.39 -4.65 12.41
C ASP A 114 19.68 -5.96 12.79
N LYS A 115 20.48 -6.99 13.08
CA LYS A 115 19.99 -8.31 13.49
C LYS A 115 19.21 -8.28 14.81
N VAL A 116 19.43 -7.28 15.67
CA VAL A 116 18.70 -7.15 16.94
C VAL A 116 17.27 -6.66 16.68
N TRP A 117 17.12 -5.66 15.82
CA TRP A 117 15.81 -5.16 15.41
C TRP A 117 15.02 -6.24 14.68
N LEU A 118 15.62 -6.91 13.69
CA LEU A 118 14.95 -7.96 12.91
C LEU A 118 14.45 -9.10 13.81
N ARG A 119 15.27 -9.52 14.78
CA ARG A 119 14.90 -10.62 15.69
C ARG A 119 13.74 -10.25 16.61
N LYS A 120 13.65 -8.99 17.02
CA LYS A 120 12.55 -8.50 17.87
C LYS A 120 11.22 -8.40 17.10
N ASN A 121 11.29 -8.08 15.81
CA ASN A 121 10.11 -7.92 14.94
C ASN A 121 9.77 -9.20 14.15
N GLY A 122 10.26 -10.37 14.58
CA GLY A 122 9.86 -11.66 14.00
C GLY A 122 10.57 -12.07 12.71
N PHE A 123 11.56 -11.31 12.23
CA PHE A 123 12.28 -11.58 10.97
C PHE A 123 13.43 -12.59 11.16
N ILE A 124 13.13 -13.81 11.58
CA ILE A 124 14.13 -14.84 11.93
C ILE A 124 14.78 -15.47 10.70
N LYS A 125 13.98 -15.87 9.71
CA LYS A 125 14.45 -16.43 8.43
C LYS A 125 15.19 -15.36 7.64
N THR A 126 14.66 -14.14 7.62
CA THR A 126 15.30 -13.01 6.95
C THR A 126 16.72 -12.78 7.47
N ILE A 127 16.97 -12.91 8.79
CA ILE A 127 18.32 -12.81 9.38
C ILE A 127 19.31 -13.84 8.81
N GLU A 128 18.86 -15.03 8.43
CA GLU A 128 19.74 -16.09 7.90
C GLU A 128 20.29 -15.72 6.51
N HIS A 129 19.65 -14.78 5.82
CA HIS A 129 20.01 -14.32 4.47
C HIS A 129 20.89 -13.05 4.42
N ILE A 130 21.23 -12.44 5.57
CA ILE A 130 21.95 -11.15 5.68
C ILE A 130 23.17 -11.18 6.61
#